data_AF-A0A9P0NZZ2-F1
#
_entry.id   AF-A0A9P0NZZ2-F1
#
_cell.length_a   1.000
_cell.length_b   1.000
_cell.length_c   1.000
_cell.angle_alpha   90.00
_cell.angle_beta   90.00
_cell.angle_gamma   90.00
#
_symmetry.space_group_name_H-M   'P 1'
#
loop_
_entity.id
_entity.type
_entity.pdbx_description
1 polymer ?
#
loop_
_entity_poly.entity_id
_entity_poly.type
_entity_poly.pdbx_seq_one_letter_code
_entity_poly.pdbx_strand_id
1 'polypeptide(L)'
;MEIILLISSLVTIATVPTALCQYECTTAGMFRYPDPTCRAFYICALYNSRFVRSNYTCPISKIFDQTTQQCSSTASCEDISTVCGSETAAEPPWPTYPNPTAVNCSSYITCYGTNPIVTSCPSGYYYNNKINSPGCFTKPDCT
;
A
#
# COMPACT_ATOMS: atom_id res chain seq x y z
N MET A 1 -0.91 28.12 -53.98
CA MET A 1 -0.27 27.05 -53.19
C MET A 1 -0.35 27.50 -51.75
N GLU A 2 -1.44 27.15 -51.07
CA GLU A 2 -1.67 27.55 -49.68
C GLU A 2 -1.35 26.37 -48.76
N ILE A 3 -0.52 26.64 -47.77
CA ILE A 3 0.03 25.68 -46.83
C ILE A 3 -1.06 25.36 -45.80
N ILE A 4 -1.56 24.13 -45.82
CA ILE A 4 -2.48 23.60 -44.81
C ILE A 4 -1.68 23.38 -43.53
N LEU A 5 -1.85 24.27 -42.55
CA LEU A 5 -1.34 24.09 -41.19
C LEU A 5 -2.12 22.96 -40.51
N LEU A 6 -1.58 21.75 -40.56
CA LEU A 6 -2.06 20.62 -39.77
C LEU A 6 -1.77 20.92 -38.29
N ILE A 7 -2.78 21.41 -37.57
CA ILE A 7 -2.78 21.49 -36.11
C ILE A 7 -2.66 20.06 -35.55
N SER A 8 -1.43 19.68 -35.22
CA SER A 8 -1.15 18.47 -34.46
C SER A 8 -1.64 18.69 -33.04
N SER A 9 -2.85 18.21 -32.75
CA SER A 9 -3.40 18.19 -31.41
C SER A 9 -2.44 17.37 -30.54
N LEU A 10 -1.59 18.04 -29.77
CA LEU A 10 -0.85 17.41 -28.67
C LEU A 10 -1.92 16.88 -27.70
N VAL A 11 -2.15 15.58 -27.75
CA VAL A 11 -2.86 14.87 -26.69
C VAL A 11 -1.96 15.00 -25.46
N THR A 12 -2.23 15.99 -24.63
CA THR A 12 -1.71 16.02 -23.26
C THR A 12 -2.36 14.86 -22.53
N ILE A 13 -1.67 13.72 -22.49
CA ILE A 13 -1.99 12.64 -21.56
C ILE A 13 -1.85 13.29 -20.18
N ALA A 14 -2.96 13.62 -19.54
CA ALA A 14 -2.95 14.01 -18.15
C ALA A 14 -2.33 12.82 -17.40
N THR A 15 -1.07 12.95 -17.00
CA THR A 15 -0.45 12.00 -16.09
C THR A 15 -1.24 12.13 -14.81
N VAL A 16 -2.18 11.20 -14.60
CA VAL A 16 -2.82 11.00 -13.31
C VAL A 16 -1.66 10.96 -12.32
N PRO A 17 -1.61 11.80 -11.28
CA PRO A 17 -0.62 11.62 -10.24
C PRO A 17 -0.87 10.20 -9.75
N THR A 18 0.05 9.30 -10.13
CA THR A 18 0.09 7.95 -9.63
C THR A 18 0.23 8.17 -8.15
N ALA A 19 -0.89 8.07 -7.45
CA ALA A 19 -0.87 8.20 -6.02
C ALA A 19 -0.23 6.89 -5.57
N LEU A 20 1.08 7.00 -5.35
CA LEU A 20 2.01 5.92 -5.12
C LEU A 20 1.67 5.34 -3.77
N CYS A 21 0.74 4.43 -3.80
CA CYS A 21 0.42 3.63 -2.65
C CYS A 21 1.61 2.74 -2.38
N GLN A 22 2.28 2.96 -1.25
CA GLN A 22 3.13 2.06 -0.44
C GLN A 22 4.07 1.03 -1.10
N TYR A 23 4.18 0.97 -2.42
CA TYR A 23 4.94 -0.03 -3.20
C TYR A 23 5.96 0.63 -4.12
N GLU A 24 6.10 1.95 -4.02
CA GLU A 24 7.24 2.66 -4.54
C GLU A 24 8.30 2.72 -3.49
N CYS A 25 9.49 2.34 -3.91
CA CYS A 25 10.66 2.38 -3.08
C CYS A 25 11.00 3.84 -2.77
N THR A 26 10.70 4.28 -1.56
CA THR A 26 11.14 5.57 -1.01
C THR A 26 12.35 5.42 -0.09
N THR A 27 12.61 4.19 0.37
CA THR A 27 13.71 3.82 1.25
C THR A 27 14.26 2.46 0.82
N ALA A 28 15.55 2.21 1.07
CA ALA A 28 16.14 0.90 0.83
C ALA A 28 15.71 -0.10 1.91
N GLY A 29 15.42 -1.34 1.51
CA GLY A 29 14.96 -2.38 2.44
C GLY A 29 14.18 -3.49 1.75
N MET A 30 13.71 -4.46 2.53
CA MET A 30 12.84 -5.53 2.06
C MET A 30 11.44 -5.33 2.66
N PHE A 31 10.43 -5.48 1.83
CA PHE A 31 9.06 -5.15 2.19
C PHE A 31 8.12 -6.26 1.73
N ARG A 32 7.20 -6.64 2.60
CA ARG A 32 6.14 -7.61 2.31
C ARG A 32 5.30 -7.08 1.14
N TYR A 33 5.05 -7.96 0.18
CA TYR A 33 4.07 -7.68 -0.87
C TYR A 33 2.69 -8.12 -0.36
N PRO A 34 1.62 -7.36 -0.65
CA PRO A 34 0.26 -7.66 -0.22
C PRO A 34 -0.34 -8.82 -1.06
N ASP A 35 0.23 -10.02 -0.92
CA ASP A 35 -0.32 -11.22 -1.52
C ASP A 35 -1.04 -12.08 -0.47
N PRO A 36 -2.12 -12.81 -0.85
CA PRO A 36 -2.86 -13.65 0.08
C PRO A 36 -2.05 -14.82 0.64
N THR A 37 -0.89 -15.14 0.05
CA THR A 37 -0.01 -16.20 0.56
C THR A 37 1.10 -15.66 1.47
N CYS A 38 1.27 -14.34 1.56
CA CYS A 38 2.37 -13.66 2.24
C CYS A 38 3.78 -14.12 1.82
N ARG A 39 3.89 -14.74 0.65
CA ARG A 39 5.15 -15.27 0.14
C ARG A 39 5.85 -14.25 -0.71
N ALA A 40 5.11 -13.34 -1.32
CA ALA A 40 5.68 -12.30 -2.15
C ALA A 40 6.25 -11.19 -1.26
N PHE A 41 7.40 -10.69 -1.67
CA PHE A 41 8.05 -9.54 -1.08
C PHE A 41 8.80 -8.80 -2.17
N TYR A 42 9.22 -7.58 -1.90
CA TYR A 42 10.02 -6.80 -2.82
C TYR A 42 11.19 -6.16 -2.08
N ILE A 43 12.30 -6.04 -2.80
CA ILE A 43 13.49 -5.36 -2.32
C ILE A 43 13.57 -4.01 -3.02
N CYS A 44 13.78 -2.98 -2.23
CA CYS A 44 14.08 -1.64 -2.67
C CYS A 44 15.57 -1.40 -2.49
N ALA A 45 16.28 -1.16 -3.59
CA ALA A 45 17.72 -0.86 -3.58
C ALA A 45 17.99 0.49 -4.23
N LEU A 46 18.89 1.28 -3.64
CA LEU A 46 19.31 2.56 -4.24
C LEU A 46 20.38 2.30 -5.31
N TYR A 47 20.09 2.69 -6.54
CA TYR A 47 21.00 2.59 -7.68
C TYR A 47 21.03 3.91 -8.44
N ASN A 48 22.21 4.52 -8.61
CA ASN A 48 22.38 5.82 -9.27
C ASN A 48 21.37 6.89 -8.80
N SER A 49 21.23 7.07 -7.48
CA SER A 49 20.30 8.02 -6.85
C SER A 49 18.81 7.78 -7.12
N ARG A 50 18.45 6.59 -7.61
CA ARG A 50 17.06 6.18 -7.79
C ARG A 50 16.82 4.85 -7.08
N PHE A 51 15.70 4.73 -6.37
CA PHE A 51 15.32 3.44 -5.84
C PHE A 51 14.76 2.53 -6.94
N VAL A 52 15.27 1.31 -6.99
CA VAL A 52 14.86 0.25 -7.91
C VAL A 52 14.20 -0.86 -7.10
N ARG A 53 13.02 -1.27 -7.56
CA ARG A 53 12.25 -2.36 -6.97
C ARG A 53 12.51 -3.67 -7.71
N SER A 54 12.78 -4.72 -6.95
CA SER A 54 12.85 -6.10 -7.44
C SER A 54 11.87 -6.97 -6.66
N ASN A 55 10.98 -7.69 -7.34
CA ASN A 55 10.00 -8.57 -6.70
C ASN A 55 10.55 -9.98 -6.55
N TYR A 56 10.21 -10.63 -5.44
CA TYR A 56 10.65 -11.96 -5.07
C TYR A 56 9.51 -12.74 -4.42
N THR A 57 9.67 -14.06 -4.40
CA THR A 57 8.74 -14.96 -3.73
C THR A 57 9.53 -15.92 -2.86
N CYS A 58 9.14 -16.03 -1.59
CA CYS A 58 9.71 -17.03 -0.69
C CYS A 58 9.51 -18.45 -1.22
N PRO A 59 10.39 -19.40 -0.86
CA PRO A 59 10.21 -20.82 -1.17
C PRO A 59 8.84 -21.36 -0.73
N ILE A 60 8.45 -22.53 -1.24
CA ILE A 60 7.22 -23.20 -0.83
C ILE A 60 7.25 -23.42 0.69
N SER A 61 6.11 -23.25 1.37
CA SER A 61 5.93 -23.35 2.84
C SER A 61 6.65 -22.30 3.70
N LYS A 62 7.29 -21.30 3.10
CA LYS A 62 7.86 -20.15 3.82
C LYS A 62 7.17 -18.87 3.41
N ILE A 63 6.97 -17.99 4.37
CA ILE A 63 6.42 -16.66 4.14
C ILE A 63 7.46 -15.59 4.50
N PHE A 64 7.30 -14.40 3.95
CA PHE A 64 8.21 -13.30 4.24
C PHE A 64 7.88 -12.68 5.61
N ASP A 65 8.87 -12.64 6.49
CA ASP A 65 8.82 -12.01 7.79
C ASP A 65 9.40 -10.60 7.69
N GLN A 66 8.55 -9.59 7.90
CA GLN A 66 8.94 -8.18 7.80
C GLN A 66 9.91 -7.77 8.93
N THR A 67 9.79 -8.39 10.10
CA THR A 67 10.58 -8.05 11.30
C THR A 67 11.99 -8.58 11.18
N THR A 68 12.14 -9.82 10.74
CA THR A 68 13.46 -10.44 10.52
C THR A 68 14.01 -10.20 9.12
N GLN A 69 13.21 -9.63 8.20
CA GLN A 69 13.54 -9.41 6.79
C GLN A 69 13.93 -10.72 6.07
N GLN A 70 13.30 -11.84 6.43
CA GLN A 70 13.67 -13.18 5.95
C GLN A 70 12.45 -14.06 5.63
N CYS A 71 12.65 -15.04 4.75
CA CYS A 71 11.65 -16.09 4.53
C CYS A 71 11.70 -17.11 5.67
N SER A 72 10.66 -17.15 6.48
CA SER A 72 10.56 -18.03 7.65
C SER A 72 9.39 -19.02 7.50
N SER A 73 9.58 -20.22 8.06
CA SER A 73 8.52 -21.23 8.20
C SER A 73 7.68 -21.06 9.46
N THR A 74 8.13 -20.21 10.40
CA THR A 74 7.46 -19.93 11.67
C THR A 74 6.89 -18.52 11.74
N ALA A 75 7.20 -17.68 10.75
CA ALA A 75 6.53 -16.40 10.64
C ALA A 75 5.05 -16.63 10.38
N SER A 76 4.23 -15.77 10.97
CA SER A 76 2.83 -15.61 10.61
C SER A 76 2.72 -14.54 9.53
N CYS A 77 1.76 -14.70 8.62
CA CYS A 77 1.19 -13.51 8.00
C CYS A 77 0.75 -12.68 9.19
N GLU A 78 1.30 -11.50 9.41
CA GLU A 78 0.67 -10.61 10.37
C GLU A 78 -0.68 -10.27 9.76
N ASP A 79 -1.66 -11.00 10.26
CA ASP A 79 -3.04 -10.75 10.01
C ASP A 79 -3.33 -9.33 10.48
N ILE A 80 -4.33 -8.76 9.84
CA ILE A 80 -4.95 -7.48 10.19
C ILE A 80 -5.31 -7.44 11.70
N SER A 81 -5.37 -8.59 12.38
CA SER A 81 -5.49 -8.76 13.84
C SER A 81 -4.43 -8.02 14.67
N THR A 82 -3.23 -7.82 14.14
CA THR A 82 -2.14 -7.15 14.88
C THR A 82 -2.19 -5.63 14.74
N VAL A 83 -2.97 -5.11 13.77
CA VAL A 83 -3.01 -3.67 13.44
C VAL A 83 -3.65 -2.84 14.55
N CYS A 84 -4.64 -3.40 15.26
CA CYS A 84 -5.36 -2.67 16.30
C CYS A 84 -4.63 -2.59 17.64
N GLY A 85 -3.44 -3.20 17.76
CA GLY A 85 -2.68 -3.23 19.01
C GLY A 85 -3.47 -3.76 20.21
N SER A 86 -2.88 -3.65 21.40
CA SER A 86 -3.59 -3.82 22.67
C SER A 86 -4.16 -2.48 23.17
N GLU A 87 -4.26 -1.49 22.28
CA GLU A 87 -4.76 -0.18 22.66
C GLU A 87 -6.20 -0.34 23.11
N THR A 88 -6.44 0.06 24.36
CA THR A 88 -7.78 0.28 24.89
C THR A 88 -8.37 1.47 24.15
N ALA A 89 -8.82 1.26 22.90
CA ALA A 89 -9.54 2.24 22.12
C ALA A 89 -10.91 2.43 22.78
N ALA A 90 -10.89 3.26 23.81
CA ALA A 90 -12.06 3.80 24.48
C ALA A 90 -12.58 4.97 23.62
N GLU A 91 -13.85 4.82 23.22
CA GLU A 91 -14.71 5.78 22.55
C GLU A 91 -14.40 6.26 21.10
N PRO A 92 -15.44 6.63 20.34
CA PRO A 92 -15.30 7.28 19.04
C PRO A 92 -14.54 8.61 19.12
N PRO A 93 -13.81 9.01 18.06
CA PRO A 93 -13.67 8.32 16.79
C PRO A 93 -12.67 7.17 16.85
N TRP A 94 -13.10 6.01 16.34
CA TRP A 94 -12.27 4.80 16.25
C TRP A 94 -11.03 5.06 15.39
N PRO A 95 -9.84 4.58 15.81
CA PRO A 95 -8.64 4.77 15.01
C PRO A 95 -8.75 3.99 13.70
N THR A 96 -8.29 4.62 12.62
CA THR A 96 -8.17 3.99 11.30
C THR A 96 -6.71 3.88 10.91
N TYR A 97 -6.38 2.75 10.29
CA TYR A 97 -5.02 2.44 9.85
C TYR A 97 -5.04 2.02 8.39
N PRO A 98 -3.93 2.24 7.65
CA PRO A 98 -3.79 1.67 6.32
C PRO A 98 -3.86 0.15 6.40
N ASN A 99 -4.61 -0.48 5.51
CA ASN A 99 -4.58 -1.94 5.40
C ASN A 99 -3.26 -2.36 4.74
N PRO A 100 -2.37 -3.09 5.44
CA PRO A 100 -1.07 -3.51 4.89
C PRO A 100 -1.20 -4.49 3.72
N THR A 101 -2.35 -5.12 3.57
CA THR A 101 -2.68 -6.02 2.45
C THR A 101 -3.39 -5.31 1.30
N ALA A 102 -3.68 -4.01 1.42
CA ALA A 102 -4.39 -3.28 0.38
C ALA A 102 -3.45 -2.80 -0.72
N VAL A 103 -3.59 -3.38 -1.90
CA VAL A 103 -3.00 -2.79 -3.10
C VAL A 103 -3.62 -1.42 -3.30
N ASN A 104 -2.80 -0.42 -3.59
CA ASN A 104 -3.26 0.93 -3.84
C ASN A 104 -4.09 1.63 -2.74
N CYS A 105 -3.87 1.34 -1.45
CA CYS A 105 -4.72 1.91 -0.38
C CYS A 105 -6.23 1.65 -0.62
N SER A 106 -6.55 0.58 -1.37
CA SER A 106 -7.93 0.23 -1.77
C SER A 106 -8.80 -0.26 -0.61
N SER A 107 -8.23 -0.38 0.59
CA SER A 107 -8.97 -0.62 1.81
C SER A 107 -8.20 -0.04 3.00
N TYR A 108 -8.90 0.13 4.11
CA TYR A 108 -8.35 0.55 5.40
C TYR A 108 -8.93 -0.31 6.52
N ILE A 109 -8.32 -0.21 7.69
CA ILE A 109 -8.72 -0.94 8.88
C ILE A 109 -9.30 0.06 9.87
N THR A 110 -10.50 -0.22 10.38
CA THR A 110 -11.08 0.49 11.53
C THR A 110 -11.00 -0.41 12.74
N CYS A 111 -10.47 0.09 13.85
CA CYS A 111 -10.28 -0.70 15.06
C CYS A 111 -11.38 -0.44 16.09
N TYR A 112 -12.17 -1.47 16.38
CA TYR A 112 -13.15 -1.45 17.46
C TYR A 112 -12.58 -2.20 18.66
N GLY A 113 -11.82 -1.48 19.50
CA GLY A 113 -10.93 -2.12 20.48
C GLY A 113 -9.87 -2.95 19.76
N THR A 114 -9.77 -4.23 20.12
CA THR A 114 -8.83 -5.17 19.48
C THR A 114 -9.37 -5.81 18.19
N ASN A 115 -10.59 -5.47 17.77
CA ASN A 115 -11.21 -6.06 16.58
C ASN A 115 -10.95 -5.19 15.35
N PRO A 116 -10.12 -5.65 14.39
CA PRO A 116 -9.95 -4.95 13.13
C PRO A 116 -11.13 -5.21 12.19
N ILE A 117 -11.64 -4.13 11.59
CA ILE A 117 -12.65 -4.20 10.53
C ILE A 117 -12.03 -3.65 9.25
N VAL A 118 -11.89 -4.52 8.26
CA VAL A 118 -11.42 -4.13 6.93
C VAL A 118 -12.57 -3.49 6.15
N THR A 119 -12.35 -2.27 5.68
CA THR A 119 -13.30 -1.56 4.82
C THR A 119 -12.68 -1.34 3.45
N SER A 120 -13.28 -1.95 2.44
CA SER A 120 -12.90 -1.77 1.03
C SER A 120 -13.41 -0.44 0.49
N CYS A 121 -12.56 0.27 -0.23
CA CYS A 121 -12.92 1.49 -0.91
C CYS A 121 -13.55 1.19 -2.28
N PRO A 122 -14.58 1.96 -2.68
CA PRO A 122 -15.12 1.90 -4.04
C PRO A 122 -14.05 2.25 -5.08
N SER A 123 -14.25 1.79 -6.33
CA SER A 123 -13.35 2.09 -7.44
C SER A 123 -13.14 3.60 -7.61
N GLY A 124 -11.88 4.04 -7.65
CA GLY A 124 -11.51 5.45 -7.74
C GLY A 124 -11.42 6.19 -6.40
N TYR A 125 -11.69 5.50 -5.28
CA TYR A 125 -11.49 6.00 -3.93
C TYR A 125 -10.50 5.12 -3.17
N TYR A 126 -9.81 5.74 -2.22
CA TYR A 126 -8.67 5.14 -1.53
C TYR A 126 -8.51 5.71 -0.13
N TYR A 127 -7.89 4.95 0.76
CA TYR A 127 -7.54 5.44 2.08
C TYR A 127 -6.49 6.55 2.02
N ASN A 128 -6.63 7.54 2.90
CA ASN A 128 -5.69 8.65 3.05
C ASN A 128 -5.40 8.92 4.53
N ASN A 129 -4.23 8.51 5.00
CA ASN A 129 -3.75 8.67 6.37
C ASN A 129 -3.43 10.15 6.73
N LYS A 130 -3.29 11.03 5.75
CA LYS A 130 -3.14 12.48 5.99
C LYS A 130 -4.47 13.15 6.27
N ILE A 131 -5.56 12.53 5.84
CA ILE A 131 -6.90 12.99 6.17
C ILE A 131 -7.26 12.29 7.47
N ASN A 132 -7.21 13.03 8.59
CA ASN A 132 -7.53 12.52 9.93
C ASN A 132 -9.06 12.31 10.09
N SER A 133 -9.66 11.59 9.15
CA SER A 133 -11.07 11.25 9.08
C SER A 133 -11.21 9.85 8.51
N PRO A 134 -12.05 8.98 9.10
CA PRO A 134 -12.34 7.67 8.53
C PRO A 134 -13.00 7.84 7.15
N GLY A 135 -12.57 7.02 6.18
CA GLY A 135 -13.22 6.95 4.88
C GLY A 135 -12.26 6.75 3.71
N CYS A 136 -12.85 6.81 2.52
CA CYS A 136 -12.15 6.68 1.25
C CYS A 136 -12.24 8.00 0.48
N PHE A 137 -11.13 8.43 -0.08
CA PHE A 137 -10.93 9.72 -0.72
C PHE A 137 -10.37 9.52 -2.12
N THR A 138 -10.50 10.53 -2.98
CA THR A 138 -10.00 10.47 -4.37
C THR A 138 -8.47 10.53 -4.47
N LYS A 139 -7.78 10.92 -3.39
CA LYS A 139 -6.33 10.95 -3.29
C LYS A 139 -5.85 9.93 -2.26
N PRO A 140 -5.18 8.83 -2.65
CA PRO A 140 -4.58 7.90 -1.70
C PRO A 140 -3.37 8.49 -0.99
N ASP A 141 -3.21 8.11 0.28
CA ASP A 141 -1.97 8.26 1.05
C ASP A 141 -1.97 7.21 2.16
N CYS A 142 -1.07 6.23 2.14
CA CYS A 142 -1.01 5.19 3.17
C CYS A 142 0.10 5.45 4.20
N THR A 143 0.69 6.66 4.23
CA THR A 143 1.94 6.98 4.93
C THR A 143 1.77 7.85 6.16
#